data_AF-A0A0D0EJG9-F1
#
_entry.id   AF-A0A0D0EJG9-F1
#
_cell.length_a   1.000
_cell.length_b   1.000
_cell.length_c   1.000
_cell.angle_alpha   90.00
_cell.angle_beta   90.00
_cell.angle_gamma   90.00
#
_symmetry.space_group_name_H-M   'P 1'
#
loop_
_entity.id
_entity.type
_entity.pdbx_description
1 polymer ?
#
loop_
_entity_poly.entity_id
_entity_poly.type
_entity_poly.pdbx_seq_one_letter_code
_entity_poly.pdbx_strand_id
1 'polypeptide(L)'
;MKIKLLLLLFLANFSFYAQTNLVQNGGFESWTNSITPTNWTVENSAKQNTSSYFRGFNSIQLSTFSTLPKITTQIHMKAGVTYTIKFKHKFISPDYKSSRFPRVTLEISNNGTSKYSNIKDIDTEWRTFEATFTPDQDLNYDFSISLSGYQNYEFLAAIDEVMVYVQGTEEYTYIPDRYFELRLRDRGVDVGDIDGLVLTYWINTLTSLNLEPDLALYITDLTGIQDFSALSSLDCSRNKLTTLDLSKNTALTKLDCSSNNLTILDLSAQTKITSLKCNSNKITSLDLSKQTGLNYVSCFNNTLTYLNLKNGNNTAIYWNGTDPGGFTGNSNLTCILVDDVIYSNKNWMKKKNGIATYSLTCDGKYTAIPDSNFENKLIALNIDSGQPDGKVLTSTISSLTTLDVSASSITNLNGIEDFINLTNLNCSENKLTSLDFSKNTALTVLNCESNNLFNFNLKNGKNTLLINTSISFKNNPNLKCIQVDNENYANTNWETKKDALASYSASCTLGIENSVFDKVVMHPNPTKGEVNITNISLEKATVYNSLGQLVKSFVFDSGDTNNTINLSGLPKGIYYVYLINEDAASAKKVIVE
;
A
#
# COMPACT_ATOMS: atom_id res chain seq x y z
N MET A 1 17.35 -11.20 -27.56
CA MET A 1 17.24 -9.75 -27.86
C MET A 1 16.21 -9.40 -28.94
N LYS A 2 15.85 -10.31 -29.88
CA LYS A 2 14.85 -10.01 -30.95
C LYS A 2 13.37 -10.20 -30.57
N ILE A 3 13.05 -10.91 -29.49
CA ILE A 3 11.66 -11.09 -29.02
C ILE A 3 11.17 -9.87 -28.21
N LYS A 4 12.06 -9.16 -27.51
CA LYS A 4 11.72 -7.91 -26.81
C LYS A 4 11.47 -6.73 -27.77
N LEU A 5 12.07 -6.74 -28.97
CA LEU A 5 11.83 -5.70 -29.98
C LEU A 5 10.50 -5.90 -30.73
N LEU A 6 10.05 -7.15 -30.90
CA LEU A 6 8.75 -7.45 -31.50
C LEU A 6 7.58 -7.10 -30.56
N LEU A 7 7.79 -7.22 -29.24
CA LEU A 7 6.82 -6.76 -28.24
C LEU A 7 6.80 -5.23 -28.13
N LEU A 8 7.94 -4.55 -28.33
CA LEU A 8 8.02 -3.08 -28.37
C LEU A 8 7.37 -2.48 -29.64
N LEU A 9 7.45 -3.18 -30.78
CA LEU A 9 6.79 -2.78 -32.03
C LEU A 9 5.30 -3.09 -32.05
N PHE A 10 4.81 -4.03 -31.22
CA PHE A 10 3.38 -4.26 -31.02
C PHE A 10 2.73 -3.22 -30.08
N LEU A 11 3.52 -2.53 -29.25
CA LEU A 11 3.06 -1.46 -28.36
C LEU A 11 3.10 -0.07 -29.00
N ALA A 12 3.71 0.09 -30.19
CA ALA A 12 3.86 1.38 -30.86
C ALA A 12 2.67 1.81 -31.74
N ASN A 13 1.63 0.97 -31.87
CA ASN A 13 0.43 1.27 -32.67
C ASN A 13 -0.90 1.19 -31.90
N PHE A 14 -0.87 1.03 -30.56
CA PHE A 14 -2.04 1.38 -29.77
C PHE A 14 -2.07 2.91 -29.65
N SER A 15 -2.70 3.55 -30.65
CA SER A 15 -3.40 4.79 -30.36
C SER A 15 -4.36 4.45 -29.23
N PHE A 16 -4.03 4.87 -28.01
CA PHE A 16 -4.95 4.85 -26.88
C PHE A 16 -6.14 5.72 -27.28
N TYR A 17 -7.13 5.13 -27.94
CA TYR A 17 -8.45 5.74 -28.03
C TYR A 17 -9.11 5.51 -26.68
N ALA A 18 -8.67 6.26 -25.66
CA ALA A 18 -9.48 6.44 -24.48
C ALA A 18 -10.78 7.11 -24.91
N GLN A 19 -11.93 6.64 -24.38
CA GLN A 19 -13.23 7.18 -24.75
C GLN A 19 -13.25 8.69 -24.51
N THR A 20 -13.14 9.47 -25.58
CA THR A 20 -13.17 10.93 -25.51
C THR A 20 -14.51 11.37 -26.08
N ASN A 21 -15.39 11.88 -25.22
CA ASN A 21 -16.58 12.57 -25.70
C ASN A 21 -16.13 13.80 -26.50
N LEU A 22 -16.41 13.79 -27.80
CA LEU A 22 -16.06 14.86 -28.71
C LEU A 22 -16.95 16.10 -28.53
N VAL A 23 -18.08 15.95 -27.83
CA VAL A 23 -18.97 17.05 -27.49
C VAL A 23 -18.51 17.73 -26.21
N GLN A 24 -18.05 18.98 -26.34
CA GLN A 24 -17.74 19.80 -25.18
C GLN A 24 -19.02 20.29 -24.51
N ASN A 25 -19.05 20.30 -23.17
CA ASN A 25 -20.20 20.77 -22.39
C ASN A 25 -21.53 20.08 -22.77
N GLY A 26 -21.48 18.78 -23.11
CA GLY A 26 -22.67 18.01 -23.51
C GLY A 26 -23.68 17.76 -22.38
N GLY A 27 -23.26 17.87 -21.12
CA GLY A 27 -24.16 17.89 -19.95
C GLY A 27 -24.66 19.30 -19.58
N PHE A 28 -24.35 20.33 -20.37
CA PHE A 28 -24.86 21.68 -20.19
C PHE A 28 -24.65 22.30 -18.81
N GLU A 29 -23.53 22.04 -18.14
CA GLU A 29 -23.24 22.59 -16.81
C GLU A 29 -22.60 23.99 -16.83
N SER A 30 -22.08 24.40 -17.98
CA SER A 30 -21.46 25.71 -18.17
C SER A 30 -22.25 26.57 -19.14
N TRP A 31 -22.51 27.83 -18.76
CA TRP A 31 -23.31 28.77 -19.54
C TRP A 31 -22.63 30.14 -19.60
N THR A 32 -22.59 30.73 -20.79
CA THR A 32 -22.11 32.11 -20.99
C THR A 32 -23.14 33.16 -20.56
N ASN A 33 -24.43 32.79 -20.63
CA ASN A 33 -25.59 33.56 -20.21
C ASN A 33 -26.79 32.60 -20.06
N SER A 34 -27.96 33.07 -19.65
CA SER A 34 -29.14 32.21 -19.37
C SER A 34 -29.74 31.47 -20.58
N ILE A 35 -29.27 31.77 -21.80
CA ILE A 35 -29.79 31.19 -23.04
C ILE A 35 -28.73 30.46 -23.87
N THR A 36 -27.44 30.62 -23.60
CA THR A 36 -26.34 30.07 -24.42
C THR A 36 -25.35 29.24 -23.58
N PRO A 37 -25.35 27.89 -23.72
CA PRO A 37 -24.34 27.04 -23.11
C PRO A 37 -22.95 27.33 -23.70
N THR A 38 -21.91 27.19 -22.88
CA THR A 38 -20.52 27.32 -23.35
C THR A 38 -20.22 26.28 -24.44
N ASN A 39 -19.58 26.69 -25.54
CA ASN A 39 -19.28 25.86 -26.73
C ASN A 39 -20.48 25.40 -27.57
N TRP A 40 -21.64 26.01 -27.35
CA TRP A 40 -22.84 25.78 -28.15
C TRP A 40 -23.35 27.10 -28.73
N THR A 41 -23.92 27.03 -29.93
CA THR A 41 -24.73 28.10 -30.49
C THR A 41 -26.20 27.76 -30.31
N VAL A 42 -27.02 28.78 -30.06
CA VAL A 42 -28.46 28.64 -29.89
C VAL A 42 -29.17 29.48 -30.94
N GLU A 43 -30.11 28.86 -31.64
CA GLU A 43 -31.03 29.52 -32.56
C GLU A 43 -32.45 29.42 -31.99
N ASN A 44 -33.15 30.55 -31.92
CA ASN A 44 -34.49 30.69 -31.35
C ASN A 44 -34.56 30.31 -29.85
N SER A 45 -35.69 29.75 -29.41
CA SER A 45 -36.07 29.65 -27.99
C SER A 45 -35.43 28.44 -27.29
N ALA A 46 -34.21 28.62 -26.77
CA ALA A 46 -33.63 27.73 -25.76
C ALA A 46 -33.25 28.49 -24.49
N LYS A 47 -33.25 27.79 -23.34
CA LYS A 47 -32.83 28.37 -22.05
C LYS A 47 -32.24 27.32 -21.13
N GLN A 48 -31.46 27.79 -20.17
CA GLN A 48 -30.99 26.99 -19.03
C GLN A 48 -32.19 26.48 -18.22
N ASN A 49 -32.15 25.19 -17.88
CA ASN A 49 -33.18 24.52 -17.11
C ASN A 49 -32.58 23.87 -15.86
N THR A 50 -32.94 24.41 -14.70
CA THR A 50 -32.48 23.95 -13.39
C THR A 50 -33.52 23.12 -12.65
N SER A 51 -34.72 22.92 -13.22
CA SER A 51 -35.82 22.18 -12.57
C SER A 51 -35.98 20.76 -13.08
N SER A 52 -35.52 20.47 -14.30
CA SER A 52 -35.55 19.14 -14.90
C SER A 52 -34.27 18.90 -15.68
N TYR A 53 -33.29 18.28 -15.04
CA TYR A 53 -32.03 17.80 -15.63
C TYR A 53 -31.87 16.29 -15.38
N PHE A 54 -31.03 15.64 -16.17
CA PHE A 54 -30.75 14.21 -16.03
C PHE A 54 -29.59 14.00 -15.06
N ARG A 55 -28.51 14.77 -15.21
CA ARG A 55 -27.34 14.76 -14.32
C ARG A 55 -26.86 16.18 -14.04
N GLY A 56 -25.97 16.33 -13.05
CA GLY A 56 -25.40 17.60 -12.65
C GLY A 56 -26.44 18.56 -12.05
N PHE A 57 -26.52 19.79 -12.57
CA PHE A 57 -27.38 20.86 -12.06
C PHE A 57 -28.26 21.48 -13.15
N ASN A 58 -27.93 21.24 -14.42
CA ASN A 58 -28.52 21.97 -15.53
C ASN A 58 -28.79 21.05 -16.72
N SER A 59 -29.89 21.30 -17.40
CA SER A 59 -30.11 20.84 -18.76
C SER A 59 -30.41 22.03 -19.66
N ILE A 60 -30.53 21.80 -20.96
CA ILE A 60 -31.06 22.80 -21.88
C ILE A 60 -32.52 22.50 -22.21
N GLN A 61 -33.39 23.49 -22.02
CA GLN A 61 -34.78 23.41 -22.44
C GLN A 61 -34.96 24.10 -23.79
N LEU A 62 -35.46 23.34 -24.76
CA LEU A 62 -35.96 23.85 -26.04
C LEU A 62 -37.47 24.14 -25.91
N SER A 63 -37.92 25.30 -26.40
CA SER A 63 -39.35 25.66 -26.50
C SER A 63 -39.70 25.97 -27.95
N THR A 64 -40.73 25.33 -28.49
CA THR A 64 -41.24 25.63 -29.84
C THR A 64 -42.67 26.12 -29.77
N PHE A 65 -42.99 27.23 -30.46
CA PHE A 65 -44.35 27.75 -30.65
C PHE A 65 -44.62 28.09 -32.13
N SER A 66 -43.73 28.88 -32.74
CA SER A 66 -43.76 29.28 -34.17
C SER A 66 -42.39 29.23 -34.87
N THR A 67 -41.29 29.22 -34.12
CA THR A 67 -39.92 29.11 -34.61
C THR A 67 -39.31 27.77 -34.19
N LEU A 68 -38.31 27.29 -34.94
CA LEU A 68 -37.62 26.03 -34.66
C LEU A 68 -36.45 26.27 -33.68
N PRO A 69 -36.58 25.98 -32.38
CA PRO A 69 -35.44 26.01 -31.47
C PRO A 69 -34.40 24.96 -31.90
N LYS A 70 -33.15 25.38 -31.99
CA LYS A 70 -32.02 24.54 -32.38
C LYS A 70 -30.79 24.90 -31.56
N ILE A 71 -30.10 23.89 -31.06
CA ILE A 71 -28.76 24.02 -30.51
C ILE A 71 -27.78 23.31 -31.42
N THR A 72 -26.62 23.93 -31.63
CA THR A 72 -25.59 23.41 -32.53
C THR A 72 -24.22 23.51 -31.88
N THR A 73 -23.38 22.50 -32.11
CA THR A 73 -21.94 22.53 -31.82
C THR A 73 -21.18 21.88 -32.97
N GLN A 74 -19.91 22.24 -33.14
CA GLN A 74 -19.08 21.68 -34.20
C GLN A 74 -18.21 20.55 -33.69
N ILE A 75 -18.24 19.42 -34.39
CA ILE A 75 -17.47 18.24 -34.03
C ILE A 75 -16.62 17.82 -35.22
N HIS A 76 -15.31 17.69 -35.02
CA HIS A 76 -14.43 17.14 -36.04
C HIS A 76 -14.55 15.62 -36.09
N MET A 77 -14.88 15.07 -37.27
CA MET A 77 -15.05 13.63 -37.47
C MET A 77 -14.23 13.14 -38.67
N LYS A 78 -13.72 11.91 -38.57
CA LYS A 78 -12.87 11.30 -39.59
C LYS A 78 -13.65 10.39 -40.54
N ALA A 79 -13.32 10.45 -41.82
CA ALA A 79 -13.85 9.60 -42.87
C ALA A 79 -13.70 8.11 -42.54
N GLY A 80 -14.78 7.35 -42.72
CA GLY A 80 -14.79 5.90 -42.49
C GLY A 80 -14.76 5.45 -41.03
N VAL A 81 -14.65 6.37 -40.06
CA VAL A 81 -14.75 6.05 -38.63
C VAL A 81 -16.21 6.12 -38.21
N THR A 82 -16.73 5.05 -37.61
CA THR A 82 -18.10 5.06 -37.07
C THR A 82 -18.11 5.67 -35.68
N TYR A 83 -18.96 6.68 -35.50
CA TYR A 83 -19.20 7.34 -34.23
C TYR A 83 -20.53 6.91 -33.64
N THR A 84 -20.55 6.65 -32.33
CA THR A 84 -21.77 6.50 -31.54
C THR A 84 -22.19 7.87 -31.00
N ILE A 85 -23.46 8.21 -31.18
CA ILE A 85 -24.10 9.44 -30.72
C ILE A 85 -25.15 9.08 -29.69
N LYS A 86 -25.11 9.71 -28.52
CA LYS A 86 -26.08 9.55 -27.44
C LYS A 86 -26.51 10.89 -26.89
N PHE A 87 -27.77 11.02 -26.51
CA PHE A 87 -28.22 12.09 -25.63
C PHE A 87 -29.48 11.67 -24.88
N LYS A 88 -29.74 12.34 -23.75
CA LYS A 88 -30.96 12.18 -22.97
C LYS A 88 -31.96 13.25 -23.36
N HIS A 89 -33.24 12.89 -23.46
CA HIS A 89 -34.32 13.84 -23.65
C HIS A 89 -35.51 13.53 -22.73
N LYS A 90 -36.26 14.58 -22.38
CA LYS A 90 -37.51 14.50 -21.61
C LYS A 90 -38.46 15.59 -22.07
N PHE A 91 -39.71 15.26 -22.33
CA PHE A 91 -40.71 16.28 -22.64
C PHE A 91 -41.34 16.85 -21.36
N ILE A 92 -41.48 18.18 -21.29
CA ILE A 92 -41.85 18.92 -20.06
C ILE A 92 -43.22 19.64 -20.17
N SER A 93 -44.04 19.33 -21.17
CA SER A 93 -45.35 20.00 -21.36
C SER A 93 -46.49 19.30 -20.61
N PRO A 94 -47.55 20.02 -20.19
CA PRO A 94 -48.58 19.46 -19.31
C PRO A 94 -49.60 18.52 -19.97
N ASP A 95 -49.73 18.46 -21.30
CA ASP A 95 -50.78 17.62 -21.90
C ASP A 95 -50.59 17.41 -23.43
N TYR A 96 -49.72 16.47 -23.80
CA TYR A 96 -49.60 16.06 -25.20
C TYR A 96 -50.77 15.15 -25.57
N LYS A 97 -51.85 15.73 -26.12
CA LYS A 97 -52.96 14.94 -26.68
C LYS A 97 -52.41 13.93 -27.71
N SER A 98 -52.91 12.70 -27.68
CA SER A 98 -52.44 11.54 -28.47
C SER A 98 -52.42 11.71 -30.00
N SER A 99 -52.87 12.85 -30.54
CA SER A 99 -52.81 13.19 -31.96
C SER A 99 -51.73 14.22 -32.32
N ARG A 100 -50.94 14.73 -31.36
CA ARG A 100 -49.99 15.85 -31.56
C ARG A 100 -48.65 15.58 -30.89
N PHE A 101 -47.76 14.90 -31.63
CA PHE A 101 -46.43 14.54 -31.16
C PHE A 101 -45.41 15.62 -31.52
N PRO A 102 -44.74 16.26 -30.54
CA PRO A 102 -43.51 16.99 -30.82
C PRO A 102 -42.43 16.04 -31.34
N ARG A 103 -41.38 16.61 -31.94
CA ARG A 103 -40.21 15.84 -32.38
C ARG A 103 -38.93 16.48 -31.92
N VAL A 104 -38.15 15.74 -31.15
CA VAL A 104 -36.73 16.03 -30.97
C VAL A 104 -36.00 15.46 -32.18
N THR A 105 -35.23 16.31 -32.86
CA THR A 105 -34.55 15.96 -34.11
C THR A 105 -33.06 16.12 -33.94
N LEU A 106 -32.32 15.05 -34.22
CA LEU A 106 -30.88 15.08 -34.42
C LEU A 106 -30.60 15.33 -35.90
N GLU A 107 -29.78 16.33 -36.18
CA GLU A 107 -29.20 16.60 -37.48
C GLU A 107 -27.68 16.71 -37.34
N ILE A 108 -26.96 15.90 -38.13
CA ILE A 108 -25.52 16.02 -38.35
C ILE A 108 -25.33 16.35 -39.81
N SER A 109 -24.79 17.53 -40.12
CA SER A 109 -24.65 17.97 -41.51
C SER A 109 -23.32 18.66 -41.79
N ASN A 110 -22.79 18.41 -42.98
CA ASN A 110 -21.76 19.22 -43.63
C ASN A 110 -21.79 18.97 -45.14
N ASN A 111 -21.82 20.04 -45.95
CA ASN A 111 -21.73 20.12 -47.42
C ASN A 111 -21.50 18.77 -48.18
N GLY A 112 -22.53 17.92 -48.23
CA GLY A 112 -22.50 16.64 -48.96
C GLY A 112 -23.01 15.43 -48.17
N THR A 113 -22.85 15.42 -46.84
CA THR A 113 -23.28 14.31 -45.98
C THR A 113 -24.12 14.82 -44.83
N SER A 114 -25.32 14.25 -44.71
CA SER A 114 -26.29 14.62 -43.69
C SER A 114 -26.97 13.40 -43.11
N LYS A 115 -26.93 13.24 -41.79
CA LYS A 115 -27.74 12.25 -41.07
C LYS A 115 -28.85 12.97 -40.30
N TYR A 116 -30.07 12.47 -40.48
CA TYR A 116 -31.26 12.95 -39.80
C TYR A 116 -31.90 11.83 -39.00
N SER A 117 -32.32 12.11 -37.77
CA SER A 117 -33.08 11.18 -36.96
C SER A 117 -34.13 11.94 -36.15
N ASN A 118 -35.38 11.47 -36.23
CA ASN A 118 -36.53 12.09 -35.57
C ASN A 118 -37.03 11.18 -34.46
N ILE A 119 -37.15 11.73 -33.26
CA ILE A 119 -37.77 11.05 -32.12
C ILE A 119 -39.19 11.57 -31.98
N LYS A 120 -40.18 10.71 -32.22
CA LYS A 120 -41.60 11.01 -32.00
C LYS A 120 -42.03 10.34 -30.71
N ASP A 121 -42.16 11.14 -29.65
CA ASP A 121 -42.50 10.63 -28.33
C ASP A 121 -43.23 11.73 -27.52
N ILE A 122 -43.92 11.31 -26.45
CA ILE A 122 -44.57 12.17 -25.45
C ILE A 122 -44.09 11.84 -24.04
N ASP A 123 -43.10 10.95 -23.89
CA ASP A 123 -42.61 10.49 -22.61
C ASP A 123 -42.12 11.67 -21.74
N THR A 124 -42.73 11.73 -20.55
CA THR A 124 -42.40 12.69 -19.50
C THR A 124 -41.26 12.20 -18.60
N GLU A 125 -40.73 11.02 -18.89
CA GLU A 125 -39.55 10.44 -18.26
C GLU A 125 -38.32 10.62 -19.15
N TRP A 126 -37.12 10.60 -18.54
CA TRP A 126 -35.88 10.69 -19.30
C TRP A 126 -35.66 9.44 -20.16
N ARG A 127 -35.47 9.65 -21.46
CA ARG A 127 -35.16 8.59 -22.44
C ARG A 127 -33.80 8.82 -23.08
N THR A 128 -33.15 7.73 -23.46
CA THR A 128 -31.90 7.77 -24.22
C THR A 128 -32.22 7.70 -25.70
N PHE A 129 -31.68 8.64 -26.46
CA PHE A 129 -31.51 8.48 -27.90
C PHE A 129 -30.13 7.93 -28.20
N GLU A 130 -30.04 6.98 -29.13
CA GLU A 130 -28.80 6.40 -29.61
C GLU A 130 -28.83 6.25 -31.13
N ALA A 131 -27.75 6.68 -31.80
CA ALA A 131 -27.55 6.49 -33.24
C ALA A 131 -26.06 6.37 -33.55
N THR A 132 -25.73 5.84 -34.73
CA THR A 132 -24.35 5.84 -35.25
C THR A 132 -24.19 6.78 -36.44
N PHE A 133 -23.00 7.30 -36.70
CA PHE A 133 -22.73 8.06 -37.92
C PHE A 133 -21.32 7.76 -38.42
N THR A 134 -21.21 7.46 -39.71
CA THR A 134 -19.92 7.24 -40.37
C THR A 134 -19.75 8.34 -41.42
N PRO A 135 -18.85 9.31 -41.21
CA PRO A 135 -18.60 10.36 -42.18
C PRO A 135 -17.90 9.79 -43.42
N ASP A 136 -18.13 10.41 -44.56
CA ASP A 136 -17.44 10.13 -45.82
C ASP A 136 -16.16 10.97 -45.99
N GLN A 137 -16.00 12.04 -45.22
CA GLN A 137 -14.89 13.00 -45.32
C GLN A 137 -14.35 13.41 -43.94
N ASP A 138 -13.06 13.78 -43.89
CA ASP A 138 -12.38 14.29 -42.70
C ASP A 138 -12.70 15.79 -42.52
N LEU A 139 -13.79 16.13 -41.84
CA LEU A 139 -14.29 17.50 -41.73
C LEU A 139 -14.93 17.82 -40.37
N ASN A 140 -15.22 19.11 -40.14
CA ASN A 140 -16.09 19.54 -39.06
C ASN A 140 -17.55 19.37 -39.47
N TYR A 141 -18.34 18.68 -38.64
CA TYR A 141 -19.77 18.51 -38.85
C TYR A 141 -20.54 19.35 -37.84
N ASP A 142 -21.60 20.00 -38.30
CA ASP A 142 -22.55 20.68 -37.42
C ASP A 142 -23.42 19.60 -36.77
N PHE A 143 -23.23 19.40 -35.47
CA PHE A 143 -24.05 18.52 -34.65
C PHE A 143 -25.15 19.36 -34.01
N SER A 144 -26.41 19.03 -34.31
CA SER A 144 -27.52 19.84 -33.85
C SER A 144 -28.71 19.06 -33.36
N ILE A 145 -29.33 19.59 -32.30
CA ILE A 145 -30.55 19.06 -31.70
C ILE A 145 -31.60 20.15 -31.77
N SER A 146 -32.76 19.84 -32.34
CA SER A 146 -33.87 20.78 -32.47
C SER A 146 -35.18 20.17 -31.98
N LEU A 147 -36.14 21.03 -31.63
CA LEU A 147 -37.48 20.63 -31.23
C LEU A 147 -38.49 21.22 -32.22
N SER A 148 -39.23 20.36 -32.91
CA SER A 148 -40.34 20.77 -33.78
C SER A 148 -41.69 20.35 -33.21
N GLY A 149 -42.73 21.11 -33.52
CA GLY A 149 -44.09 20.89 -33.04
C GLY A 149 -45.15 21.33 -34.04
N TYR A 150 -46.41 21.22 -33.62
CA TYR A 150 -47.55 21.72 -34.40
C TYR A 150 -47.74 23.23 -34.23
N GLN A 151 -48.12 23.92 -35.31
CA GLN A 151 -48.38 25.35 -35.29
C GLN A 151 -49.39 25.75 -34.20
N ASN A 152 -49.10 26.85 -33.50
CA ASN A 152 -49.92 27.45 -32.44
C ASN A 152 -49.98 26.68 -31.11
N TYR A 153 -49.06 25.74 -30.88
CA TYR A 153 -48.92 25.02 -29.60
C TYR A 153 -47.49 25.12 -29.09
N GLU A 154 -47.36 25.35 -27.77
CA GLU A 154 -46.05 25.32 -27.12
C GLU A 154 -45.65 23.88 -26.75
N PHE A 155 -44.47 23.45 -27.19
CA PHE A 155 -43.87 22.18 -26.76
C PHE A 155 -42.53 22.47 -26.09
N LEU A 156 -42.28 21.76 -24.99
CA LEU A 156 -41.09 21.90 -24.17
C LEU A 156 -40.36 20.56 -24.10
N ALA A 157 -39.06 20.56 -24.40
CA ALA A 157 -38.20 19.40 -24.20
C ALA A 157 -36.90 19.81 -23.50
N ALA A 158 -36.49 19.05 -22.50
CA ALA A 158 -35.16 19.11 -21.93
C ALA A 158 -34.24 18.13 -22.65
N ILE A 159 -33.01 18.57 -22.94
CA ILE A 159 -31.93 17.77 -23.50
C ILE A 159 -30.75 17.80 -22.53
N ASP A 160 -30.10 16.66 -22.34
CA ASP A 160 -28.96 16.50 -21.44
C ASP A 160 -28.04 15.36 -21.90
N GLU A 161 -26.85 15.23 -21.31
CA GLU A 161 -25.88 14.14 -21.52
C GLU A 161 -25.57 13.85 -23.00
N VAL A 162 -25.29 14.89 -23.78
CA VAL A 162 -24.91 14.75 -25.19
C VAL A 162 -23.49 14.19 -25.29
N MET A 163 -23.35 13.05 -25.95
CA MET A 163 -22.10 12.35 -26.19
C MET A 163 -21.93 11.97 -27.66
N VAL A 164 -20.73 12.19 -28.18
CA VAL A 164 -20.28 11.62 -29.46
C VAL A 164 -18.89 11.04 -29.28
N TYR A 165 -18.71 9.76 -29.59
CA TYR A 165 -17.41 9.08 -29.45
C TYR A 165 -17.25 8.00 -30.53
N VAL A 166 -16.02 7.53 -30.75
CA VAL A 166 -15.75 6.46 -31.73
C VAL A 166 -16.35 5.15 -31.23
N GLN A 167 -17.13 4.47 -32.06
CA GLN A 167 -17.75 3.21 -31.69
C GLN A 167 -16.69 2.14 -31.41
N GLY A 168 -16.84 1.38 -30.31
CA GLY A 168 -15.89 0.35 -29.90
C GLY A 168 -14.72 0.86 -29.04
N THR A 169 -14.69 2.15 -28.71
CA THR A 169 -13.70 2.74 -27.80
C THR A 169 -14.29 3.03 -26.42
N GLU A 170 -15.42 2.42 -26.07
CA GLU A 170 -16.02 2.51 -24.74
C GLU A 170 -15.08 1.89 -23.71
N GLU A 171 -14.74 2.66 -22.68
CA GLU A 171 -13.94 2.17 -21.56
C GLU A 171 -14.85 1.92 -20.36
N TYR A 172 -14.68 0.76 -19.74
CA TYR A 172 -15.44 0.36 -18.57
C TYR A 172 -14.50 0.13 -17.39
N THR A 173 -14.91 0.66 -16.25
CA THR A 173 -14.31 0.39 -14.96
C THR A 173 -15.00 -0.80 -14.35
N TYR A 174 -14.20 -1.79 -13.96
CA TYR A 174 -14.68 -2.99 -13.31
C TYR A 174 -15.01 -2.72 -11.84
N ILE A 175 -16.26 -2.99 -11.45
CA ILE A 175 -16.81 -2.79 -10.11
C ILE A 175 -17.43 -4.11 -9.63
N PRO A 176 -16.65 -5.00 -9.00
CA PRO A 176 -17.12 -6.36 -8.66
C PRO A 176 -18.17 -6.41 -7.55
N ASP A 177 -18.21 -5.40 -6.67
CA ASP A 177 -19.19 -5.35 -5.59
C ASP A 177 -20.54 -4.87 -6.14
N ARG A 178 -21.50 -5.80 -6.16
CA ARG A 178 -22.86 -5.55 -6.64
C ARG A 178 -23.52 -4.35 -5.96
N TYR A 179 -23.26 -4.11 -4.68
CA TYR A 179 -23.86 -3.00 -3.94
C TYR A 179 -23.16 -1.68 -4.18
N PHE A 180 -21.87 -1.70 -4.54
CA PHE A 180 -21.19 -0.51 -5.02
C PHE A 180 -21.77 -0.06 -6.37
N GLU A 181 -21.89 -0.97 -7.34
CA GLU A 181 -22.50 -0.65 -8.63
C GLU A 181 -23.98 -0.25 -8.50
N LEU A 182 -24.75 -0.97 -7.67
CA LEU A 182 -26.14 -0.59 -7.35
C LEU A 182 -26.21 0.84 -6.83
N ARG A 183 -25.26 1.25 -5.99
CA ARG A 183 -25.21 2.61 -5.44
C ARG A 183 -24.97 3.66 -6.51
N LEU A 184 -24.08 3.35 -7.45
CA LEU A 184 -23.81 4.22 -8.59
C LEU A 184 -25.07 4.35 -9.44
N ARG A 185 -25.79 3.25 -9.67
CA ARG A 185 -27.04 3.26 -10.43
C ARG A 185 -28.15 4.05 -9.73
N ASP A 186 -28.35 3.84 -8.43
CA ASP A 186 -29.39 4.54 -7.67
C ASP A 186 -29.11 6.05 -7.56
N ARG A 187 -27.85 6.46 -7.69
CA ARG A 187 -27.42 7.87 -7.81
C ARG A 187 -27.41 8.38 -9.24
N GLY A 188 -27.86 7.56 -10.18
CA GLY A 188 -27.91 7.86 -11.60
C GLY A 188 -26.54 7.98 -12.26
N VAL A 189 -25.44 7.58 -11.61
CA VAL A 189 -24.05 7.58 -12.15
C VAL A 189 -23.84 6.41 -13.10
N ASP A 190 -24.48 5.28 -12.82
CA ASP A 190 -24.60 4.17 -13.75
C ASP A 190 -26.05 4.07 -14.27
N VAL A 191 -26.22 3.69 -15.52
CA VAL A 191 -27.53 3.49 -16.17
C VAL A 191 -27.64 2.12 -16.83
N GLY A 192 -26.61 1.28 -16.70
CA GLY A 192 -26.59 -0.09 -17.17
C GLY A 192 -27.31 -1.06 -16.22
N ASP A 193 -27.23 -2.33 -16.59
CA ASP A 193 -27.55 -3.42 -15.67
C ASP A 193 -26.45 -3.51 -14.60
N ILE A 194 -26.76 -4.15 -13.47
CA ILE A 194 -25.76 -4.39 -12.41
C ILE A 194 -24.92 -5.62 -12.81
N ASP A 195 -23.95 -5.41 -13.69
CA ASP A 195 -23.12 -6.43 -14.35
C ASP A 195 -21.62 -6.34 -14.00
N GLY A 196 -21.26 -5.37 -13.16
CA GLY A 196 -19.92 -5.08 -12.70
C GLY A 196 -19.13 -4.17 -13.62
N LEU A 197 -19.76 -3.52 -14.61
CA LEU A 197 -19.10 -2.69 -15.60
C LEU A 197 -19.76 -1.31 -15.67
N VAL A 198 -19.06 -0.30 -15.15
CA VAL A 198 -19.51 1.10 -15.25
C VAL A 198 -18.68 1.83 -16.28
N LEU A 199 -19.32 2.57 -17.17
CA LEU A 199 -18.61 3.37 -18.18
C LEU A 199 -17.68 4.39 -17.51
N THR A 200 -16.37 4.29 -17.76
CA THR A 200 -15.34 5.09 -17.08
C THR A 200 -15.56 6.60 -17.26
N TYR A 201 -16.10 7.00 -18.41
CA TYR A 201 -16.48 8.38 -18.70
C TYR A 201 -17.47 8.97 -17.66
N TRP A 202 -18.36 8.16 -17.09
CA TRP A 202 -19.34 8.64 -16.11
C TRP A 202 -18.77 8.86 -14.72
N ILE A 203 -17.67 8.19 -14.39
CA ILE A 203 -17.08 8.22 -13.05
C ILE A 203 -15.82 9.09 -13.00
N ASN A 204 -15.10 9.25 -14.12
CA ASN A 204 -13.81 9.95 -14.13
C ASN A 204 -13.95 11.47 -13.91
N THR A 205 -15.13 12.04 -14.18
CA THR A 205 -15.48 13.45 -13.94
C THR A 205 -16.20 13.69 -12.61
N LEU A 206 -16.59 12.62 -11.90
CA LEU A 206 -17.37 12.73 -10.68
C LEU A 206 -16.51 13.30 -9.54
N THR A 207 -16.90 14.46 -9.01
CA THR A 207 -16.13 15.17 -7.98
C THR A 207 -16.57 14.83 -6.56
N SER A 208 -17.77 14.28 -6.37
CA SER A 208 -18.31 13.89 -5.08
C SER A 208 -19.11 12.61 -5.18
N LEU A 209 -18.86 11.67 -4.26
CA LEU A 209 -19.54 10.39 -4.20
C LEU A 209 -19.88 10.05 -2.74
N ASN A 210 -21.15 9.73 -2.49
CA ASN A 210 -21.62 9.21 -1.21
C ASN A 210 -22.01 7.74 -1.41
N LEU A 211 -21.54 6.85 -0.57
CA LEU A 211 -21.78 5.41 -0.62
C LEU A 211 -22.27 4.87 0.74
N GLU A 212 -22.78 5.73 1.63
CA GLU A 212 -23.42 5.30 2.89
C GLU A 212 -24.57 4.34 2.58
N PRO A 213 -24.74 3.20 3.27
CA PRO A 213 -25.69 2.17 2.91
C PRO A 213 -27.17 2.57 3.00
N ASP A 214 -27.96 2.15 2.01
CA ASP A 214 -29.43 2.16 2.05
C ASP A 214 -29.89 0.77 2.49
N LEU A 215 -30.78 0.67 3.48
CA LEU A 215 -31.49 -0.57 3.84
C LEU A 215 -30.59 -1.81 4.06
N ALA A 216 -29.48 -1.67 4.80
CA ALA A 216 -28.54 -2.76 5.12
C ALA A 216 -27.85 -3.41 3.89
N LEU A 217 -27.83 -2.73 2.74
CA LEU A 217 -27.05 -3.11 1.56
C LEU A 217 -25.62 -2.55 1.70
N TYR A 218 -24.78 -3.29 2.43
CA TYR A 218 -23.41 -2.89 2.74
C TYR A 218 -22.44 -3.26 1.63
N ILE A 219 -21.62 -2.30 1.24
CA ILE A 219 -20.48 -2.51 0.34
C ILE A 219 -19.35 -3.18 1.13
N THR A 220 -18.71 -4.17 0.51
CA THR A 220 -17.59 -4.93 1.08
C THR A 220 -16.28 -4.71 0.34
N ASP A 221 -16.37 -4.32 -0.94
CA ASP A 221 -15.22 -4.07 -1.83
C ASP A 221 -15.47 -2.80 -2.66
N LEU A 222 -14.48 -1.89 -2.70
CA LEU A 222 -14.49 -0.66 -3.50
C LEU A 222 -13.56 -0.72 -4.71
N THR A 223 -13.16 -1.92 -5.15
CA THR A 223 -12.44 -2.10 -6.41
C THR A 223 -13.15 -1.34 -7.54
N GLY A 224 -12.37 -0.57 -8.30
CA GLY A 224 -12.85 0.36 -9.33
C GLY A 224 -12.87 1.83 -8.88
N ILE A 225 -12.85 2.12 -7.57
CA ILE A 225 -12.81 3.50 -7.06
C ILE A 225 -11.59 4.29 -7.56
N GLN A 226 -10.50 3.60 -7.91
CA GLN A 226 -9.27 4.19 -8.42
C GLN A 226 -9.45 4.93 -9.75
N ASP A 227 -10.49 4.64 -10.52
CA ASP A 227 -10.77 5.29 -11.80
C ASP A 227 -11.62 6.56 -11.67
N PHE A 228 -12.10 6.87 -10.46
CA PHE A 228 -12.78 8.13 -10.12
C PHE A 228 -11.74 9.26 -9.94
N SER A 229 -11.05 9.60 -11.02
CA SER A 229 -9.84 10.44 -11.00
C SER A 229 -10.08 11.88 -10.53
N ALA A 230 -11.27 12.45 -10.79
CA ALA A 230 -11.66 13.79 -10.34
C ALA A 230 -12.24 13.83 -8.91
N LEU A 231 -12.33 12.70 -8.21
CA LEU A 231 -13.02 12.60 -6.94
C LEU A 231 -12.33 13.44 -5.86
N SER A 232 -13.06 14.46 -5.39
CA SER A 232 -12.61 15.42 -4.37
C SER A 232 -13.26 15.20 -3.00
N SER A 233 -14.40 14.49 -2.98
CA SER A 233 -15.15 14.16 -1.76
C SER A 233 -15.68 12.74 -1.85
N LEU A 234 -15.29 11.88 -0.91
CA LEU A 234 -15.79 10.51 -0.81
C LEU A 234 -16.38 10.28 0.59
N ASP A 235 -17.62 9.86 0.64
CA ASP A 235 -18.22 9.24 1.82
C ASP A 235 -18.48 7.77 1.51
N CYS A 236 -17.80 6.86 2.20
CA CYS A 236 -17.98 5.42 2.14
C CYS A 236 -18.26 4.85 3.54
N SER A 237 -18.80 5.69 4.43
CA SER A 237 -19.05 5.34 5.82
C SER A 237 -20.14 4.27 5.99
N ARG A 238 -20.13 3.62 7.16
CA ARG A 238 -21.12 2.61 7.59
C ARG A 238 -21.21 1.38 6.69
N ASN A 239 -20.16 1.04 5.98
CA ASN A 239 -20.07 -0.17 5.16
C ASN A 239 -19.35 -1.30 5.90
N LYS A 240 -18.94 -2.36 5.19
CA LYS A 240 -18.20 -3.49 5.74
C LYS A 240 -16.81 -3.63 5.13
N LEU A 241 -16.24 -2.53 4.65
CA LEU A 241 -14.93 -2.50 3.99
C LEU A 241 -13.83 -3.00 4.93
N THR A 242 -13.00 -3.91 4.42
CA THR A 242 -11.81 -4.41 5.14
C THR A 242 -10.52 -3.77 4.60
N THR A 243 -10.58 -3.31 3.35
CA THR A 243 -9.51 -2.61 2.63
C THR A 243 -10.10 -1.36 1.95
N LEU A 244 -9.26 -0.36 1.71
CA LEU A 244 -9.61 0.87 1.01
C LEU A 244 -8.37 1.39 0.28
N ASP A 245 -8.28 1.11 -1.03
CA ASP A 245 -7.21 1.60 -1.89
C ASP A 245 -7.67 2.87 -2.60
N LEU A 246 -7.09 4.01 -2.21
CA LEU A 246 -7.33 5.32 -2.79
C LEU A 246 -6.13 5.84 -3.58
N SER A 247 -5.13 5.00 -3.88
CA SER A 247 -3.83 5.42 -4.42
C SER A 247 -3.89 6.35 -5.65
N LYS A 248 -4.92 6.21 -6.50
CA LYS A 248 -5.14 7.07 -7.68
C LYS A 248 -6.02 8.29 -7.43
N ASN A 249 -6.80 8.34 -6.34
CA ASN A 249 -7.72 9.43 -6.02
C ASN A 249 -7.00 10.62 -5.37
N THR A 250 -5.97 11.15 -6.03
CA THR A 250 -5.07 12.21 -5.51
C THR A 250 -5.74 13.58 -5.37
N ALA A 251 -6.94 13.75 -5.95
CA ALA A 251 -7.74 14.96 -5.84
C ALA A 251 -8.55 15.07 -4.54
N LEU A 252 -8.61 14.01 -3.71
CA LEU A 252 -9.43 13.97 -2.50
C LEU A 252 -9.07 15.09 -1.50
N THR A 253 -10.10 15.83 -1.08
CA THR A 253 -10.06 16.87 -0.05
C THR A 253 -10.89 16.49 1.18
N LYS A 254 -11.91 15.65 0.99
CA LYS A 254 -12.81 15.16 2.04
C LYS A 254 -12.94 13.64 1.93
N LEU A 255 -12.70 12.94 3.04
CA LEU A 255 -12.88 11.51 3.13
C LEU A 255 -13.64 11.17 4.41
N ASP A 256 -14.78 10.49 4.26
CA ASP A 256 -15.44 9.78 5.34
C ASP A 256 -15.42 8.28 5.03
N CYS A 257 -14.68 7.51 5.82
CA CYS A 257 -14.60 6.06 5.77
C CYS A 257 -14.98 5.44 7.14
N SER A 258 -15.70 6.20 7.96
CA SER A 258 -16.06 5.79 9.31
C SER A 258 -16.98 4.57 9.35
N SER A 259 -17.00 3.85 10.47
CA SER A 259 -17.89 2.69 10.69
C SER A 259 -17.69 1.58 9.63
N ASN A 260 -16.44 1.20 9.40
CA ASN A 260 -16.05 0.07 8.54
C ASN A 260 -15.19 -0.93 9.36
N ASN A 261 -14.53 -1.88 8.69
CA ASN A 261 -13.62 -2.86 9.29
C ASN A 261 -12.15 -2.67 8.86
N LEU A 262 -11.75 -1.43 8.52
CA LEU A 262 -10.41 -1.14 8.02
C LEU A 262 -9.34 -1.38 9.10
N THR A 263 -8.28 -2.10 8.75
CA THR A 263 -7.11 -2.33 9.63
C THR A 263 -5.93 -1.42 9.30
N ILE A 264 -5.87 -0.97 8.05
CA ILE A 264 -4.84 -0.08 7.49
C ILE A 264 -5.58 1.02 6.72
N LEU A 265 -5.09 2.26 6.83
CA LEU A 265 -5.53 3.38 6.04
C LEU A 265 -4.30 4.18 5.61
N ASP A 266 -3.88 3.98 4.36
CA ASP A 266 -2.78 4.74 3.75
C ASP A 266 -3.35 5.94 2.99
N LEU A 267 -2.91 7.15 3.37
CA LEU A 267 -3.28 8.41 2.74
C LEU A 267 -2.07 9.18 2.20
N SER A 268 -0.93 8.50 2.02
CA SER A 268 0.33 9.12 1.59
C SER A 268 0.22 9.86 0.25
N ALA A 269 -0.65 9.38 -0.65
CA ALA A 269 -0.93 10.01 -1.94
C ALA A 269 -1.99 11.14 -1.88
N GLN A 270 -2.84 11.18 -0.83
CA GLN A 270 -3.96 12.13 -0.69
C GLN A 270 -3.52 13.39 0.08
N THR A 271 -2.51 14.10 -0.44
CA THR A 271 -1.91 15.27 0.22
C THR A 271 -2.85 16.48 0.35
N LYS A 272 -3.96 16.49 -0.40
CA LYS A 272 -4.97 17.57 -0.42
C LYS A 272 -6.09 17.41 0.61
N ILE A 273 -6.11 16.33 1.41
CA ILE A 273 -7.16 16.12 2.41
C ILE A 273 -7.16 17.27 3.44
N THR A 274 -8.33 17.90 3.57
CA THR A 274 -8.63 18.92 4.59
C THR A 274 -9.56 18.37 5.69
N SER A 275 -10.39 17.37 5.36
CA SER A 275 -11.35 16.76 6.29
C SER A 275 -11.29 15.24 6.22
N LEU A 276 -10.97 14.59 7.33
CA LEU A 276 -10.89 13.14 7.45
C LEU A 276 -11.77 12.60 8.58
N LYS A 277 -12.63 11.64 8.27
CA LYS A 277 -13.32 10.79 9.24
C LYS A 277 -13.00 9.34 8.96
N CYS A 278 -12.43 8.66 9.94
CA CYS A 278 -12.09 7.24 9.91
C CYS A 278 -12.42 6.54 11.24
N ASN A 279 -13.30 7.16 12.04
CA ASN A 279 -13.72 6.62 13.33
C ASN A 279 -14.46 5.28 13.22
N SER A 280 -14.51 4.52 14.31
CA SER A 280 -15.19 3.22 14.37
C SER A 280 -14.67 2.24 13.31
N ASN A 281 -13.35 2.05 13.28
CA ASN A 281 -12.65 1.09 12.43
C ASN A 281 -11.72 0.22 13.32
N LYS A 282 -10.77 -0.51 12.71
CA LYS A 282 -9.75 -1.33 13.40
C LYS A 282 -8.33 -0.87 13.05
N ILE A 283 -8.16 0.42 12.75
CA ILE A 283 -6.87 0.98 12.30
C ILE A 283 -5.87 0.91 13.46
N THR A 284 -4.65 0.47 13.19
CA THR A 284 -3.59 0.27 14.20
C THR A 284 -2.54 1.37 14.22
N SER A 285 -2.33 2.03 13.08
CA SER A 285 -1.40 3.15 12.89
C SER A 285 -2.00 4.13 11.89
N LEU A 286 -1.87 5.43 12.13
CA LEU A 286 -2.34 6.47 11.22
C LEU A 286 -1.31 7.60 11.13
N ASP A 287 -0.76 7.81 9.94
CA ASP A 287 0.16 8.90 9.65
C ASP A 287 -0.52 9.97 8.79
N LEU A 288 -0.64 11.18 9.32
CA LEU A 288 -1.25 12.33 8.66
C LEU A 288 -0.24 13.47 8.43
N SER A 289 1.06 13.18 8.47
CA SER A 289 2.14 14.17 8.29
C SER A 289 2.13 14.85 6.92
N LYS A 290 1.52 14.21 5.89
CA LYS A 290 1.43 14.75 4.53
C LYS A 290 0.20 15.61 4.29
N GLN A 291 -0.80 15.57 5.18
CA GLN A 291 -2.04 16.34 5.05
C GLN A 291 -1.86 17.75 5.65
N THR A 292 -1.03 18.57 5.01
CA THR A 292 -0.68 19.93 5.51
C THR A 292 -1.86 20.91 5.50
N GLY A 293 -2.98 20.56 4.84
CA GLY A 293 -4.23 21.32 4.84
C GLY A 293 -5.29 20.83 5.82
N LEU A 294 -4.99 19.83 6.65
CA LEU A 294 -5.97 19.18 7.53
C LEU A 294 -6.54 20.15 8.56
N ASN A 295 -7.85 20.37 8.54
CA ASN A 295 -8.59 21.23 9.47
C ASN A 295 -9.66 20.46 10.26
N TYR A 296 -9.99 19.23 9.87
CA TYR A 296 -10.88 18.36 10.60
C TYR A 296 -10.41 16.91 10.54
N VAL A 297 -10.30 16.27 11.70
CA VAL A 297 -9.90 14.86 11.82
C VAL A 297 -10.73 14.16 12.89
N SER A 298 -11.24 12.97 12.58
CA SER A 298 -11.93 12.12 13.55
C SER A 298 -11.51 10.66 13.33
N CYS A 299 -10.80 10.08 14.29
CA CYS A 299 -10.29 8.71 14.26
C CYS A 299 -10.59 7.95 15.56
N PHE A 300 -11.64 8.36 16.27
CA PHE A 300 -12.05 7.73 17.52
C PHE A 300 -12.54 6.29 17.33
N ASN A 301 -12.55 5.48 18.39
CA ASN A 301 -12.93 4.07 18.35
C ASN A 301 -12.19 3.29 17.24
N ASN A 302 -10.87 3.34 17.29
CA ASN A 302 -9.98 2.48 16.53
C ASN A 302 -9.12 1.65 17.49
N THR A 303 -8.12 0.96 16.98
CA THR A 303 -7.11 0.25 17.77
C THR A 303 -5.73 0.90 17.63
N LEU A 304 -5.69 2.23 17.50
CA LEU A 304 -4.45 2.97 17.23
C LEU A 304 -3.44 2.74 18.36
N THR A 305 -2.20 2.48 17.96
CA THR A 305 -1.01 2.47 18.81
C THR A 305 -0.13 3.69 18.54
N TYR A 306 -0.26 4.26 17.34
CA TYR A 306 0.49 5.40 16.83
C TYR A 306 -0.44 6.33 16.05
N LEU A 307 -0.27 7.63 16.27
CA LEU A 307 -0.96 8.68 15.52
C LEU A 307 0.01 9.84 15.25
N ASN A 308 0.23 10.14 13.97
CA ASN A 308 1.03 11.29 13.56
C ASN A 308 0.15 12.43 13.03
N LEU A 309 0.05 13.49 13.82
CA LEU A 309 -0.61 14.74 13.43
C LEU A 309 0.40 15.87 13.19
N LYS A 310 1.71 15.62 13.20
CA LYS A 310 2.73 16.65 12.99
C LYS A 310 2.83 17.02 11.50
N ASN A 311 1.90 17.84 11.06
CA ASN A 311 1.68 18.21 9.65
C ASN A 311 1.83 19.72 9.38
N GLY A 312 2.25 20.49 10.38
CA GLY A 312 2.41 21.94 10.30
C GLY A 312 1.11 22.74 10.39
N ASN A 313 -0.05 22.10 10.65
CA ASN A 313 -1.37 22.73 10.60
C ASN A 313 -2.26 22.46 11.82
N ASN A 314 -1.68 22.01 12.94
CA ASN A 314 -2.44 21.70 14.17
C ASN A 314 -3.34 22.84 14.66
N THR A 315 -2.92 24.10 14.49
CA THR A 315 -3.71 25.26 14.94
C THR A 315 -5.00 25.49 14.15
N ALA A 316 -5.10 24.94 12.94
CA ALA A 316 -6.29 25.03 12.09
C ALA A 316 -7.30 23.91 12.35
N ILE A 317 -6.94 22.89 13.14
CA ILE A 317 -7.84 21.77 13.45
C ILE A 317 -8.94 22.25 14.40
N TYR A 318 -10.19 22.20 13.94
CA TYR A 318 -11.36 22.52 14.75
C TYR A 318 -12.12 21.26 15.17
N TRP A 319 -12.78 21.32 16.32
CA TRP A 319 -13.56 20.22 16.87
C TRP A 319 -15.04 20.59 16.90
N ASN A 320 -15.89 19.83 16.21
CA ASN A 320 -17.34 20.00 16.34
C ASN A 320 -17.77 19.61 17.76
N GLY A 321 -18.57 20.44 18.43
CA GLY A 321 -19.06 20.21 19.79
C GLY A 321 -19.94 18.95 19.94
N THR A 322 -20.45 18.41 18.82
CA THR A 322 -21.20 17.14 18.76
C THR A 322 -20.33 15.92 18.48
N ASP A 323 -19.05 16.10 18.12
CA ASP A 323 -18.11 15.00 17.88
C ASP A 323 -17.48 14.57 19.22
N PRO A 324 -17.87 13.39 19.76
CA PRO A 324 -17.31 12.87 21.01
C PRO A 324 -15.82 12.52 20.87
N GLY A 325 -15.31 12.50 19.65
CA GLY A 325 -14.32 11.55 19.20
C GLY A 325 -12.90 12.05 19.21
N GLY A 326 -12.52 13.01 18.38
CA GLY A 326 -11.10 13.26 18.12
C GLY A 326 -10.34 11.96 17.84
N PHE A 327 -9.53 11.52 18.80
CA PHE A 327 -8.80 10.24 18.82
C PHE A 327 -9.08 9.41 20.09
N THR A 328 -10.21 9.64 20.78
CA THR A 328 -10.67 8.84 21.93
C THR A 328 -11.10 7.43 21.53
N GLY A 329 -11.28 6.52 22.49
CA GLY A 329 -11.63 5.12 22.21
C GLY A 329 -10.48 4.29 21.62
N ASN A 330 -9.25 4.83 21.56
CA ASN A 330 -8.04 4.11 21.17
C ASN A 330 -7.25 3.71 22.42
N SER A 331 -7.62 2.59 23.04
CA SER A 331 -7.08 2.18 24.34
C SER A 331 -5.57 1.90 24.35
N ASN A 332 -4.98 1.60 23.19
CA ASN A 332 -3.55 1.27 23.04
C ASN A 332 -2.70 2.47 22.59
N LEU A 333 -3.31 3.63 22.36
CA LEU A 333 -2.62 4.82 21.91
C LEU A 333 -1.89 5.46 23.09
N THR A 334 -0.56 5.49 23.02
CA THR A 334 0.29 6.03 24.11
C THR A 334 0.97 7.34 23.73
N CYS A 335 1.13 7.61 22.43
CA CYS A 335 1.75 8.83 21.94
C CYS A 335 1.09 9.35 20.67
N ILE A 336 0.97 10.68 20.60
CA ILE A 336 0.42 11.43 19.47
C ILE A 336 1.45 12.49 19.08
N LEU A 337 1.99 12.38 17.87
CA LEU A 337 2.91 13.37 17.32
C LEU A 337 2.14 14.63 16.94
N VAL A 338 2.60 15.78 17.39
CA VAL A 338 1.97 17.08 17.16
C VAL A 338 3.02 18.13 16.78
N ASP A 339 2.55 19.24 16.20
CA ASP A 339 3.39 20.39 15.85
C ASP A 339 3.84 21.18 17.09
N ASP A 340 2.94 21.33 18.07
CA ASP A 340 3.17 22.08 19.30
C ASP A 340 2.46 21.39 20.48
N VAL A 341 3.26 20.85 21.40
CA VAL A 341 2.78 20.12 22.58
C VAL A 341 1.99 21.02 23.54
N ILE A 342 2.37 22.29 23.68
CA ILE A 342 1.68 23.25 24.56
C ILE A 342 0.30 23.56 23.99
N TYR A 343 0.23 23.86 22.69
CA TYR A 343 -1.03 24.09 22.01
C TYR A 343 -1.96 22.88 22.12
N SER A 344 -1.47 21.68 21.82
CA SER A 344 -2.29 20.46 21.85
C SER A 344 -2.77 20.12 23.26
N ASN A 345 -1.92 20.26 24.29
CA ASN A 345 -2.35 20.06 25.68
C ASN A 345 -3.44 21.06 26.10
N LYS A 346 -3.36 22.31 25.65
CA LYS A 346 -4.36 23.34 25.95
C LYS A 346 -5.69 23.11 25.23
N ASN A 347 -5.65 22.86 23.93
CA ASN A 347 -6.85 22.89 23.08
C ASN A 347 -7.47 21.50 22.87
N TRP A 348 -6.68 20.44 22.99
CA TRP A 348 -7.10 19.07 22.66
C TRP A 348 -7.13 18.16 23.89
N MET A 349 -7.11 18.70 25.11
CA MET A 349 -7.02 17.93 26.35
C MET A 349 -8.04 16.77 26.45
N LYS A 350 -9.25 16.99 25.94
CA LYS A 350 -10.37 16.02 25.97
C LYS A 350 -10.45 15.12 24.72
N LYS A 351 -9.48 15.20 23.80
CA LYS A 351 -9.54 14.52 22.50
C LYS A 351 -8.78 13.20 22.45
N LYS A 352 -8.02 12.84 23.50
CA LYS A 352 -7.35 11.55 23.69
C LYS A 352 -7.85 10.79 24.91
N ASN A 353 -7.59 9.48 24.92
CA ASN A 353 -7.62 8.67 26.14
C ASN A 353 -6.52 9.13 27.13
N GLY A 354 -6.72 8.84 28.42
CA GLY A 354 -5.87 9.36 29.50
C GLY A 354 -4.40 8.97 29.43
N ILE A 355 -4.06 7.79 28.89
CA ILE A 355 -2.67 7.31 28.82
C ILE A 355 -1.86 7.91 27.67
N ALA A 356 -2.51 8.46 26.64
CA ALA A 356 -1.82 9.03 25.50
C ALA A 356 -1.16 10.37 25.87
N THR A 357 -0.01 10.68 25.30
CA THR A 357 0.67 11.97 25.46
C THR A 357 0.83 12.67 24.11
N TYR A 358 0.73 14.01 24.11
CA TYR A 358 1.14 14.79 22.94
C TYR A 358 2.64 15.00 23.00
N SER A 359 3.34 14.75 21.90
CA SER A 359 4.80 14.88 21.85
C SER A 359 5.26 15.47 20.52
N LEU A 360 6.43 16.13 20.54
CA LEU A 360 7.15 16.53 19.32
C LEU A 360 7.90 15.36 18.69
N THR A 361 8.15 14.31 19.50
CA THR A 361 8.77 13.03 19.15
C THR A 361 7.98 11.92 19.84
N CYS A 362 7.25 11.12 19.07
CA CYS A 362 6.78 9.85 19.57
C CYS A 362 7.89 8.86 19.33
N ASP A 363 8.58 8.49 20.40
CA ASP A 363 9.36 7.27 20.37
C ASP A 363 8.34 6.13 20.27
N GLY A 364 7.90 5.84 19.04
CA GLY A 364 7.32 4.54 18.74
C GLY A 364 8.26 3.48 19.29
N LYS A 365 7.74 2.33 19.70
CA LYS A 365 8.65 1.20 19.81
C LYS A 365 9.20 0.96 18.42
N TYR A 366 10.52 1.10 18.31
CA TYR A 366 11.27 0.84 17.10
C TYR A 366 12.00 -0.47 17.29
N THR A 367 11.99 -1.27 16.24
CA THR A 367 12.82 -2.45 16.12
C THR A 367 14.14 -2.01 15.52
N ALA A 368 15.25 -2.33 16.17
CA ALA A 368 16.58 -2.00 15.66
C ALA A 368 16.87 -2.84 14.41
N ILE A 369 17.26 -2.17 13.32
CA ILE A 369 17.64 -2.77 12.03
C ILE A 369 19.07 -2.32 11.74
N PRO A 370 20.09 -2.92 12.38
CA PRO A 370 21.47 -2.43 12.31
C PRO A 370 22.12 -2.59 10.93
N ASP A 371 21.57 -3.46 10.07
CA ASP A 371 22.04 -3.63 8.69
C ASP A 371 21.33 -2.64 7.77
N SER A 372 22.08 -1.69 7.23
CA SER A 372 21.52 -0.66 6.35
C SER A 372 20.99 -1.22 5.03
N ASN A 373 21.46 -2.37 4.55
CA ASN A 373 20.87 -3.01 3.36
C ASN A 373 19.52 -3.64 3.67
N PHE A 374 19.34 -4.18 4.88
CA PHE A 374 18.05 -4.68 5.33
C PHE A 374 17.03 -3.53 5.43
N GLU A 375 17.41 -2.43 6.07
CA GLU A 375 16.54 -1.25 6.19
C GLU A 375 16.22 -0.62 4.83
N ASN A 376 17.22 -0.44 3.95
CA ASN A 376 16.99 0.03 2.57
C ASN A 376 15.98 -0.86 1.81
N LYS A 377 16.02 -2.18 2.03
CA LYS A 377 15.05 -3.09 1.42
C LYS A 377 13.65 -2.89 1.99
N LEU A 378 13.51 -2.66 3.30
CA LEU A 378 12.22 -2.34 3.92
C LEU A 378 11.65 -1.01 3.39
N ILE A 379 12.49 0.01 3.20
CA ILE A 379 12.11 1.28 2.57
C ILE A 379 11.65 1.07 1.13
N ALA A 380 12.40 0.29 0.34
CA ALA A 380 12.03 -0.01 -1.05
C ALA A 380 10.72 -0.81 -1.19
N LEU A 381 10.33 -1.55 -0.15
CA LEU A 381 9.05 -2.26 -0.05
C LEU A 381 7.92 -1.39 0.53
N ASN A 382 8.18 -0.12 0.84
CA ASN A 382 7.28 0.80 1.55
C ASN A 382 6.82 0.30 2.93
N ILE A 383 7.62 -0.56 3.58
CA ILE A 383 7.40 -1.02 4.96
C ILE A 383 7.96 0.00 5.96
N ASP A 384 9.02 0.68 5.55
CA ASP A 384 9.68 1.76 6.28
C ASP A 384 9.77 3.02 5.40
N SER A 385 10.18 4.15 5.98
CA SER A 385 10.18 5.44 5.29
C SER A 385 11.40 6.29 5.65
N GLY A 386 11.84 7.12 4.70
CA GLY A 386 12.94 8.06 4.93
C GLY A 386 14.28 7.53 4.44
N GLN A 387 15.34 7.86 5.18
CA GLN A 387 16.69 7.35 4.94
C GLN A 387 16.98 6.26 5.98
N PRO A 388 17.88 5.29 5.69
CA PRO A 388 18.28 4.30 6.67
C PRO A 388 18.82 4.96 7.94
N ASP A 389 18.11 4.82 9.06
CA ASP A 389 18.43 5.39 10.36
C ASP A 389 18.65 4.31 11.45
N GLY A 390 18.70 3.04 11.04
CA GLY A 390 19.01 1.86 11.83
C GLY A 390 17.80 1.30 12.58
N LYS A 391 16.58 1.66 12.19
CA LYS A 391 15.38 1.27 12.94
C LYS A 391 14.12 1.32 12.07
N VAL A 392 13.17 0.44 12.37
CA VAL A 392 11.83 0.43 11.76
C VAL A 392 10.76 0.49 12.83
N LEU A 393 9.64 1.16 12.55
CA LEU A 393 8.54 1.26 13.50
C LEU A 393 7.94 -0.14 13.77
N THR A 394 8.01 -0.65 15.00
CA THR A 394 7.61 -2.04 15.33
C THR A 394 6.14 -2.32 14.97
N SER A 395 5.27 -1.32 15.02
CA SER A 395 3.86 -1.50 14.65
C SER A 395 3.65 -1.75 13.16
N THR A 396 4.53 -1.28 12.26
CA THR A 396 4.41 -1.56 10.82
C THR A 396 4.79 -3.02 10.54
N ILE A 397 5.90 -3.48 11.11
CA ILE A 397 6.42 -4.82 10.86
C ILE A 397 5.66 -5.94 11.60
N SER A 398 5.09 -5.65 12.77
CA SER A 398 4.38 -6.66 13.57
C SER A 398 3.09 -7.17 12.92
N SER A 399 2.55 -6.47 11.93
CA SER A 399 1.36 -6.87 11.17
C SER A 399 1.67 -7.66 9.89
N LEU A 400 2.93 -7.67 9.45
CA LEU A 400 3.32 -8.27 8.18
C LEU A 400 3.29 -9.80 8.24
N THR A 401 2.70 -10.41 7.22
CA THR A 401 2.65 -11.87 7.06
C THR A 401 3.62 -12.37 5.99
N THR A 402 4.05 -11.52 5.05
CA THR A 402 5.00 -11.90 3.99
C THR A 402 6.11 -10.87 3.87
N LEU A 403 7.35 -11.33 3.74
CA LEU A 403 8.52 -10.49 3.55
C LEU A 403 9.49 -11.14 2.56
N ASP A 404 9.83 -10.43 1.49
CA ASP A 404 10.87 -10.82 0.55
C ASP A 404 12.03 -9.81 0.57
N VAL A 405 13.13 -10.22 1.18
CA VAL A 405 14.37 -9.47 1.30
C VAL A 405 15.51 -10.14 0.52
N SER A 406 15.17 -10.98 -0.46
CA SER A 406 16.16 -11.70 -1.28
C SER A 406 17.02 -10.76 -2.13
N ALA A 407 18.20 -11.24 -2.52
CA ALA A 407 19.12 -10.56 -3.45
C ALA A 407 19.45 -9.10 -3.05
N SER A 408 19.56 -8.83 -1.75
CA SER A 408 19.64 -7.47 -1.21
C SER A 408 20.99 -7.16 -0.54
N SER A 409 21.98 -8.06 -0.65
CA SER A 409 23.31 -7.91 -0.03
C SER A 409 23.30 -7.74 1.50
N ILE A 410 22.26 -8.25 2.17
CA ILE A 410 22.10 -8.17 3.62
C ILE A 410 23.13 -9.06 4.32
N THR A 411 23.79 -8.54 5.33
CA THR A 411 24.78 -9.27 6.15
C THR A 411 24.25 -9.67 7.52
N ASN A 412 23.26 -8.94 8.04
CA ASN A 412 22.64 -9.18 9.33
C ASN A 412 21.13 -8.95 9.28
N LEU A 413 20.34 -9.91 9.77
CA LEU A 413 18.88 -9.85 9.79
C LEU A 413 18.28 -9.56 11.19
N ASN A 414 19.09 -9.05 12.13
CA ASN A 414 18.63 -8.63 13.45
C ASN A 414 17.44 -7.66 13.33
N GLY A 415 16.47 -7.83 14.23
CA GLY A 415 15.17 -7.18 14.18
C GLY A 415 14.08 -8.04 13.55
N ILE A 416 14.42 -9.11 12.82
CA ILE A 416 13.44 -10.05 12.26
C ILE A 416 12.58 -10.72 13.34
N GLU A 417 13.09 -10.82 14.57
CA GLU A 417 12.38 -11.38 15.73
C GLU A 417 11.09 -10.62 16.09
N ASP A 418 10.97 -9.35 15.72
CA ASP A 418 9.80 -8.50 15.98
C ASP A 418 8.72 -8.60 14.88
N PHE A 419 8.99 -9.35 13.80
CA PHE A 419 8.01 -9.68 12.76
C PHE A 419 7.13 -10.86 13.22
N ILE A 420 6.37 -10.64 14.29
CA ILE A 420 5.69 -11.68 15.07
C ILE A 420 4.61 -12.45 14.29
N ASN A 421 4.01 -11.85 13.25
CA ASN A 421 2.98 -12.46 12.41
C ASN A 421 3.50 -12.99 11.07
N LEU A 422 4.82 -13.00 10.86
CA LEU A 422 5.43 -13.39 9.59
C LEU A 422 5.24 -14.88 9.34
N THR A 423 4.52 -15.22 8.26
CA THR A 423 4.28 -16.60 7.81
C THR A 423 5.20 -16.98 6.65
N ASN A 424 5.52 -16.03 5.77
CA ASN A 424 6.34 -16.26 4.59
C ASN A 424 7.57 -15.35 4.59
N LEU A 425 8.76 -15.93 4.67
CA LEU A 425 10.02 -15.20 4.59
C LEU A 425 10.93 -15.74 3.47
N ASN A 426 11.31 -14.86 2.54
CA ASN A 426 12.38 -15.10 1.60
C ASN A 426 13.57 -14.18 1.91
N CYS A 427 14.67 -14.75 2.40
CA CYS A 427 15.94 -14.05 2.67
C CYS A 427 17.12 -14.66 1.88
N SER A 428 16.81 -15.34 0.78
CA SER A 428 17.81 -15.99 -0.08
C SER A 428 18.72 -15.00 -0.82
N GLU A 429 19.85 -15.48 -1.32
CA GLU A 429 20.80 -14.69 -2.14
C GLU A 429 21.32 -13.44 -1.40
N ASN A 430 21.72 -13.61 -0.14
CA ASN A 430 22.30 -12.57 0.70
C ASN A 430 23.68 -13.00 1.22
N LYS A 431 24.21 -12.30 2.23
CA LYS A 431 25.53 -12.54 2.83
C LYS A 431 25.42 -12.88 4.33
N LEU A 432 24.29 -13.44 4.74
CA LEU A 432 23.98 -13.73 6.14
C LEU A 432 24.91 -14.82 6.70
N THR A 433 25.43 -14.62 7.90
CA THR A 433 26.30 -15.59 8.59
C THR A 433 25.61 -16.35 9.72
N SER A 434 24.54 -15.77 10.27
CA SER A 434 23.73 -16.33 11.33
C SER A 434 22.28 -15.87 11.20
N LEU A 435 21.35 -16.69 11.67
CA LEU A 435 19.93 -16.36 11.75
C LEU A 435 19.35 -16.86 13.07
N ASP A 436 18.37 -16.14 13.61
CA ASP A 436 17.58 -16.58 14.76
C ASP A 436 16.09 -16.33 14.49
N PHE A 437 15.35 -17.42 14.36
CA PHE A 437 13.91 -17.42 14.13
C PHE A 437 13.13 -17.96 15.33
N SER A 438 13.76 -18.08 16.51
CA SER A 438 13.11 -18.61 17.72
C SER A 438 11.86 -17.85 18.16
N LYS A 439 11.72 -16.58 17.74
CA LYS A 439 10.54 -15.73 18.02
C LYS A 439 9.50 -15.71 16.90
N ASN A 440 9.85 -16.13 15.69
CA ASN A 440 8.95 -16.13 14.53
C ASN A 440 8.09 -17.40 14.51
N THR A 441 7.17 -17.50 15.47
CA THR A 441 6.35 -18.71 15.70
C THR A 441 5.28 -18.95 14.62
N ALA A 442 5.04 -17.96 13.75
CA ALA A 442 4.02 -18.02 12.70
C ALA A 442 4.55 -18.55 11.34
N LEU A 443 5.86 -18.78 11.20
CA LEU A 443 6.46 -19.16 9.92
C LEU A 443 5.93 -20.50 9.38
N THR A 444 5.51 -20.48 8.12
CA THR A 444 5.09 -21.64 7.32
C THR A 444 5.94 -21.82 6.06
N VAL A 445 6.54 -20.74 5.56
CA VAL A 445 7.42 -20.70 4.37
C VAL A 445 8.70 -19.96 4.74
N LEU A 446 9.86 -20.58 4.48
CA LEU A 446 11.17 -20.02 4.82
C LEU A 446 12.20 -20.42 3.78
N ASN A 447 12.71 -19.43 3.04
CA ASN A 447 13.84 -19.61 2.14
C ASN A 447 15.04 -18.78 2.62
N CYS A 448 16.12 -19.45 3.01
CA CYS A 448 17.42 -18.83 3.33
C CYS A 448 18.56 -19.38 2.48
N GLU A 449 18.24 -19.88 1.28
CA GLU A 449 19.20 -20.41 0.31
C GLU A 449 20.25 -19.38 -0.13
N SER A 450 21.44 -19.84 -0.49
CA SER A 450 22.51 -18.99 -1.06
C SER A 450 22.92 -17.85 -0.12
N ASN A 451 23.39 -18.22 1.07
CA ASN A 451 23.95 -17.34 2.09
C ASN A 451 25.30 -17.90 2.60
N ASN A 452 25.87 -17.31 3.64
CA ASN A 452 27.12 -17.75 4.28
C ASN A 452 26.89 -18.31 5.68
N LEU A 453 25.74 -18.96 5.92
CA LEU A 453 25.35 -19.40 7.26
C LEU A 453 26.33 -20.44 7.82
N PHE A 454 26.74 -20.26 9.07
CA PHE A 454 27.52 -21.26 9.81
C PHE A 454 26.63 -22.11 10.72
N ASN A 455 25.67 -21.46 11.38
CA ASN A 455 24.60 -22.07 12.13
C ASN A 455 23.39 -21.13 12.12
N PHE A 456 22.20 -21.66 12.36
CA PHE A 456 21.07 -20.81 12.70
C PHE A 456 20.03 -21.51 13.58
N ASN A 457 19.24 -20.69 14.27
CA ASN A 457 18.22 -21.16 15.18
C ASN A 457 16.83 -21.12 14.54
N LEU A 458 16.22 -22.28 14.33
CA LEU A 458 14.84 -22.45 13.88
C LEU A 458 13.94 -23.01 14.99
N LYS A 459 14.42 -23.15 16.22
CA LYS A 459 13.68 -23.74 17.34
C LYS A 459 12.62 -22.77 17.88
N ASN A 460 11.50 -22.66 17.17
CA ASN A 460 10.41 -21.72 17.44
C ASN A 460 9.17 -22.36 18.08
N GLY A 461 9.25 -23.64 18.47
CA GLY A 461 8.14 -24.43 19.03
C GLY A 461 7.04 -24.77 18.04
N LYS A 462 7.20 -24.44 16.76
CA LYS A 462 6.20 -24.54 15.68
C LYS A 462 6.76 -25.06 14.37
N ASN A 463 7.89 -25.77 14.39
CA ASN A 463 8.52 -26.37 13.20
C ASN A 463 7.56 -27.22 12.36
N THR A 464 6.55 -27.84 12.97
CA THR A 464 5.54 -28.64 12.25
C THR A 464 4.61 -27.82 11.34
N LEU A 465 4.61 -26.49 11.43
CA LEU A 465 3.87 -25.60 10.53
C LEU A 465 4.60 -25.31 9.21
N LEU A 466 5.92 -25.57 9.14
CA LEU A 466 6.71 -25.32 7.95
C LEU A 466 6.35 -26.31 6.83
N ILE A 467 5.93 -25.75 5.70
CA ILE A 467 5.50 -26.52 4.53
C ILE A 467 6.74 -27.04 3.81
N ASN A 468 6.91 -28.36 3.76
CA ASN A 468 8.10 -29.01 3.20
C ASN A 468 8.42 -28.54 1.76
N THR A 469 7.41 -28.33 0.90
CA THR A 469 7.63 -27.87 -0.48
C THR A 469 8.15 -26.43 -0.58
N SER A 470 8.05 -25.67 0.51
CA SER A 470 8.25 -24.21 0.53
C SER A 470 9.33 -23.78 1.52
N ILE A 471 10.24 -24.69 1.86
CA ILE A 471 11.46 -24.37 2.62
C ILE A 471 12.72 -24.79 1.86
N SER A 472 13.78 -24.00 2.01
CA SER A 472 15.14 -24.30 1.51
C SER A 472 16.20 -23.64 2.39
N PHE A 473 17.23 -24.42 2.75
CA PHE A 473 18.40 -24.01 3.53
C PHE A 473 19.71 -24.30 2.77
N LYS A 474 19.62 -24.58 1.46
CA LYS A 474 20.75 -25.03 0.62
C LYS A 474 21.71 -23.91 0.27
N ASN A 475 22.83 -24.27 -0.35
CA ASN A 475 23.83 -23.34 -0.88
C ASN A 475 24.41 -22.44 0.23
N ASN A 476 24.55 -23.00 1.43
CA ASN A 476 25.25 -22.46 2.59
C ASN A 476 26.43 -23.38 2.92
N PRO A 477 27.56 -23.32 2.19
CA PRO A 477 28.61 -24.33 2.24
C PRO A 477 29.26 -24.51 3.62
N ASN A 478 29.17 -23.49 4.48
CA ASN A 478 29.73 -23.52 5.84
C ASN A 478 28.71 -23.92 6.92
N LEU A 479 27.45 -24.22 6.55
CA LEU A 479 26.40 -24.52 7.50
C LEU A 479 26.67 -25.87 8.16
N LYS A 480 26.87 -25.85 9.48
CA LYS A 480 27.12 -27.04 10.29
C LYS A 480 25.88 -27.49 11.03
N CYS A 481 25.10 -26.56 11.57
CA CYS A 481 23.99 -26.91 12.45
C CYS A 481 22.77 -26.02 12.23
N ILE A 482 21.61 -26.66 12.15
CA ILE A 482 20.30 -26.01 12.13
C ILE A 482 19.58 -26.44 13.41
N GLN A 483 19.37 -25.51 14.33
CA GLN A 483 18.70 -25.81 15.59
C GLN A 483 17.20 -25.93 15.35
N VAL A 484 16.60 -27.05 15.74
CA VAL A 484 15.18 -27.36 15.48
C VAL A 484 14.45 -27.78 16.76
N ASP A 485 13.12 -27.79 16.71
CA ASP A 485 12.28 -28.25 17.83
C ASP A 485 12.42 -29.76 18.08
N ASN A 486 12.48 -30.54 17.00
CA ASN A 486 12.57 -31.99 17.04
C ASN A 486 13.45 -32.51 15.89
N GLU A 487 14.60 -33.08 16.25
CA GLU A 487 15.60 -33.58 15.31
C GLU A 487 15.07 -34.72 14.41
N ASN A 488 14.34 -35.68 14.99
CA ASN A 488 13.78 -36.80 14.23
C ASN A 488 12.76 -36.33 13.19
N TYR A 489 11.90 -35.39 13.57
CA TYR A 489 10.93 -34.78 12.65
C TYR A 489 11.65 -34.07 11.49
N ALA A 490 12.66 -33.25 11.80
CA ALA A 490 13.41 -32.51 10.80
C ALA A 490 14.16 -33.44 9.83
N ASN A 491 14.89 -34.44 10.34
CA ASN A 491 15.58 -35.43 9.50
C ASN A 491 14.59 -36.24 8.63
N THR A 492 13.38 -36.53 9.12
CA THR A 492 12.39 -37.28 8.33
C THR A 492 11.78 -36.43 7.20
N ASN A 493 11.46 -35.16 7.49
CA ASN A 493 10.68 -34.33 6.58
C ASN A 493 11.56 -33.42 5.69
N TRP A 494 12.73 -33.03 6.17
CA TRP A 494 13.54 -31.96 5.57
C TRP A 494 14.94 -32.40 5.14
N GLU A 495 15.24 -33.70 5.06
CA GLU A 495 16.60 -34.18 4.74
C GLU A 495 17.17 -33.56 3.46
N THR A 496 16.31 -33.35 2.46
CA THR A 496 16.70 -32.79 1.16
C THR A 496 16.81 -31.26 1.15
N LYS A 497 16.65 -30.58 2.29
CA LYS A 497 16.53 -29.11 2.39
C LYS A 497 17.78 -28.40 2.86
N LYS A 498 18.78 -29.12 3.32
CA LYS A 498 20.07 -28.59 3.82
C LYS A 498 21.24 -29.05 2.95
N ASP A 499 22.39 -28.40 3.12
CA ASP A 499 23.64 -28.87 2.52
C ASP A 499 24.16 -30.14 3.23
N ALA A 500 25.01 -30.90 2.54
CA ALA A 500 25.49 -32.20 3.02
C ALA A 500 26.24 -32.13 4.36
N LEU A 501 26.91 -31.00 4.65
CA LEU A 501 27.67 -30.81 5.89
C LEU A 501 26.82 -30.33 7.08
N ALA A 502 25.56 -29.98 6.85
CA ALA A 502 24.66 -29.50 7.87
C ALA A 502 23.91 -30.65 8.56
N SER A 503 23.67 -30.50 9.87
CA SER A 503 22.82 -31.39 10.66
C SER A 503 21.67 -30.63 11.31
N TYR A 504 20.51 -31.26 11.42
CA TYR A 504 19.45 -30.81 12.33
C TYR A 504 19.78 -31.26 13.75
N SER A 505 19.57 -30.39 14.74
CA SER A 505 19.78 -30.76 16.15
C SER A 505 18.85 -29.98 17.08
N ALA A 506 18.44 -30.59 18.19
CA ALA A 506 17.67 -29.88 19.24
C ALA A 506 18.50 -28.82 20.00
N SER A 507 19.84 -28.90 19.91
CA SER A 507 20.80 -27.97 20.48
C SER A 507 22.04 -27.89 19.58
N CYS A 508 22.21 -26.77 18.90
CA CYS A 508 23.49 -26.45 18.27
C CYS A 508 24.44 -26.01 19.37
N THR A 509 25.33 -26.90 19.80
CA THR A 509 26.42 -26.52 20.69
C THR A 509 27.39 -25.65 19.89
N LEU A 510 27.35 -24.33 20.13
CA LEU A 510 28.39 -23.41 19.70
C LEU A 510 29.64 -23.71 20.53
N GLY A 511 30.36 -24.76 20.15
CA GLY A 511 31.77 -24.78 20.47
C GLY A 511 32.39 -23.56 19.78
N ILE A 512 33.09 -22.73 20.55
CA ILE A 512 34.42 -22.31 20.05
C ILE A 512 35.05 -23.63 19.61
N GLU A 513 35.59 -23.72 18.39
CA GLU A 513 36.38 -24.92 18.03
C GLU A 513 37.15 -25.35 19.26
N ASN A 514 36.93 -26.58 19.76
CA ASN A 514 37.50 -27.04 21.02
C ASN A 514 38.95 -26.56 21.05
N SER A 515 39.25 -25.55 21.86
CA SER A 515 40.57 -24.96 21.82
C SER A 515 41.49 -26.09 22.23
N VAL A 516 42.59 -26.30 21.51
CA VAL A 516 43.57 -27.34 21.90
C VAL A 516 43.95 -27.16 23.39
N PHE A 517 43.84 -25.93 23.91
CA PHE A 517 44.11 -25.52 25.29
C PHE A 517 42.99 -25.78 26.33
N ASP A 518 41.81 -26.27 25.92
CA ASP A 518 40.68 -26.55 26.85
C ASP A 518 40.91 -27.83 27.67
N LYS A 519 41.70 -28.76 27.15
CA LYS A 519 42.07 -30.01 27.85
C LYS A 519 43.32 -29.89 28.71
N VAL A 520 44.01 -28.75 28.66
CA VAL A 520 45.28 -28.51 29.35
C VAL A 520 45.09 -28.50 30.86
N VAL A 521 45.86 -29.33 31.54
CA VAL A 521 45.92 -29.36 33.00
C VAL A 521 47.29 -28.90 33.45
N MET A 522 47.34 -27.91 34.35
CA MET A 522 48.58 -27.43 34.98
C MET A 522 48.58 -27.73 36.48
N HIS A 523 49.50 -28.58 36.93
CA HIS A 523 49.56 -29.01 38.33
C HIS A 523 51.00 -29.31 38.81
N PRO A 524 51.31 -29.12 40.10
CA PRO A 524 50.46 -28.50 41.12
C PRO A 524 50.35 -26.98 40.92
N ASN A 525 49.21 -26.42 41.33
CA ASN A 525 48.99 -24.98 41.39
C ASN A 525 48.11 -24.67 42.61
N PRO A 526 48.65 -24.11 43.71
CA PRO A 526 49.98 -23.50 43.83
C PRO A 526 51.17 -24.46 43.71
N THR A 527 52.34 -23.95 43.32
CA THR A 527 53.60 -24.72 43.13
C THR A 527 54.73 -24.18 44.01
N LYS A 528 55.65 -25.07 44.42
CA LYS A 528 56.93 -24.71 45.03
C LYS A 528 58.06 -24.54 44.02
N GLY A 529 57.76 -24.62 42.73
CA GLY A 529 58.73 -24.52 41.64
C GLY A 529 58.30 -25.29 40.39
N GLU A 530 58.14 -26.62 40.47
CA GLU A 530 57.77 -27.44 39.31
C GLU A 530 56.28 -27.40 39.00
N VAL A 531 55.94 -27.28 37.71
CA VAL A 531 54.57 -27.36 37.19
C VAL A 531 54.54 -28.27 35.99
N ASN A 532 53.74 -29.32 36.06
CA ASN A 532 53.44 -30.22 34.95
C ASN A 532 52.31 -29.62 34.10
N ILE A 533 52.45 -29.72 32.79
CA ILE A 533 51.50 -29.28 31.77
C ILE A 533 51.17 -30.50 30.92
N THR A 534 49.94 -31.00 31.06
CA THR A 534 49.53 -32.27 30.44
C THR A 534 48.36 -32.07 29.48
N ASN A 535 48.15 -33.06 28.61
CA ASN A 535 47.10 -33.14 27.57
C ASN A 535 47.23 -32.14 26.41
N ILE A 536 48.44 -31.65 26.11
CA ILE A 536 48.68 -30.77 24.97
C ILE A 536 50.11 -30.88 24.44
N SER A 537 50.27 -30.97 23.12
CA SER A 537 51.57 -30.77 22.47
C SER A 537 51.94 -29.29 22.53
N LEU A 538 53.14 -28.93 22.96
CA LEU A 538 53.58 -27.53 23.04
C LEU A 538 54.87 -27.35 22.26
N GLU A 539 55.05 -26.18 21.68
CA GLU A 539 56.36 -25.76 21.16
C GLU A 539 57.08 -24.88 22.18
N LYS A 540 56.32 -24.04 22.88
CA LYS A 540 56.88 -23.02 23.77
C LYS A 540 55.95 -22.68 24.93
N ALA A 541 56.55 -22.40 26.09
CA ALA A 541 55.89 -21.74 27.20
C ALA A 541 56.69 -20.52 27.66
N THR A 542 56.02 -19.40 27.90
CA THR A 542 56.63 -18.16 28.42
C THR A 542 55.94 -17.74 29.70
N VAL A 543 56.70 -17.27 30.69
CA VAL A 543 56.19 -16.94 32.01
C VAL A 543 56.38 -15.47 32.27
N TYR A 544 55.30 -14.80 32.64
CA TYR A 544 55.27 -13.37 32.96
C TYR A 544 54.89 -13.15 34.42
N ASN A 545 55.46 -12.13 35.06
CA ASN A 545 55.00 -11.68 36.37
C ASN A 545 53.70 -10.86 36.27
N SER A 546 53.13 -10.45 37.39
CA SER A 546 51.90 -9.64 37.45
C SER A 546 52.01 -8.25 36.83
N LEU A 547 53.23 -7.77 36.55
CA LEU A 547 53.49 -6.51 35.84
C LEU A 547 53.65 -6.72 34.32
N GLY A 548 53.48 -7.96 33.83
CA GLY A 548 53.62 -8.28 32.41
C GLY A 548 55.08 -8.42 31.95
N GLN A 549 56.05 -8.49 32.85
CA GLN A 549 57.46 -8.68 32.50
C GLN A 549 57.76 -10.17 32.32
N LEU A 550 58.44 -10.53 31.22
CA LEU A 550 58.90 -11.89 30.96
C LEU A 550 59.96 -12.30 32.00
N VAL A 551 59.74 -13.41 32.70
CA VAL A 551 60.64 -13.92 33.75
C VAL A 551 61.32 -15.24 33.38
N LYS A 552 60.66 -16.12 32.60
CA LYS A 552 61.24 -17.37 32.07
C LYS A 552 60.63 -17.74 30.72
N SER A 553 61.36 -18.54 29.92
CA SER A 553 60.89 -19.13 28.66
C SER A 553 61.38 -20.57 28.56
N PHE A 554 60.55 -21.44 28.00
CA PHE A 554 60.77 -22.87 27.80
C PHE A 554 60.42 -23.24 26.36
N VAL A 555 61.15 -24.18 25.78
CA VAL A 555 60.90 -24.77 24.45
C VAL A 555 60.76 -26.27 24.65
N PHE A 556 59.84 -26.90 23.93
CA PHE A 556 59.55 -28.32 24.05
C PHE A 556 59.67 -29.01 22.69
N ASP A 557 59.87 -30.32 22.71
CA ASP A 557 59.95 -31.13 21.50
C ASP A 557 58.55 -31.29 20.87
N SER A 558 58.49 -31.18 19.55
CA SER A 558 57.25 -31.28 18.79
C SER A 558 56.58 -32.65 19.01
N GLY A 559 55.36 -32.66 19.56
CA GLY A 559 54.54 -33.85 19.74
C GLY A 559 54.46 -34.39 21.18
N ASP A 560 55.24 -33.86 22.13
CA ASP A 560 55.12 -34.28 23.54
C ASP A 560 53.93 -33.62 24.22
N THR A 561 52.99 -34.43 24.71
CA THR A 561 51.76 -33.97 25.37
C THR A 561 51.89 -33.74 26.88
N ASN A 562 53.03 -34.09 27.48
CA ASN A 562 53.26 -34.04 28.93
C ASN A 562 54.61 -33.38 29.23
N ASN A 563 54.57 -32.07 29.48
CA ASN A 563 55.76 -31.27 29.69
C ASN A 563 55.86 -30.78 31.15
N THR A 564 57.06 -30.47 31.62
CA THR A 564 57.27 -29.86 32.95
C THR A 564 58.07 -28.58 32.83
N ILE A 565 57.63 -27.53 33.52
CA ILE A 565 58.36 -26.27 33.64
C ILE A 565 58.84 -26.05 35.08
N ASN A 566 60.03 -25.47 35.23
CA ASN A 566 60.63 -25.21 36.52
C ASN A 566 60.67 -23.69 36.84
N LEU A 567 59.85 -23.30 37.80
CA LEU A 567 59.69 -21.93 38.30
C LEU A 567 60.44 -21.69 39.62
N SER A 568 61.24 -22.65 40.09
CA SER A 568 62.06 -22.48 41.29
C SER A 568 62.97 -21.27 41.15
N GLY A 569 63.15 -20.56 42.27
CA GLY A 569 63.92 -19.32 42.36
C GLY A 569 63.14 -18.04 42.01
N LEU A 570 61.90 -18.14 41.53
CA LEU A 570 61.03 -16.97 41.40
C LEU A 570 60.47 -16.55 42.77
N PRO A 571 60.34 -15.24 43.05
CA PRO A 571 59.68 -14.77 44.27
C PRO A 571 58.24 -15.28 44.37
N LYS A 572 57.77 -15.46 45.61
CA LYS A 572 56.37 -15.86 45.88
C LYS A 572 55.41 -14.86 45.22
N GLY A 573 54.42 -15.35 44.48
CA GLY A 573 53.50 -14.48 43.76
C GLY A 573 52.73 -15.15 42.63
N ILE A 574 51.96 -14.34 41.92
CA ILE A 574 51.15 -14.76 40.77
C ILE A 574 51.95 -14.56 39.49
N TYR A 575 51.97 -15.60 38.67
CA TYR A 575 52.60 -15.62 37.35
C TYR A 575 51.59 -16.08 36.29
N TYR A 576 51.80 -15.63 35.06
CA TYR A 576 51.00 -16.02 33.90
C TYR A 576 51.88 -16.79 32.94
N VAL A 577 51.51 -18.04 32.67
CA VAL A 577 52.20 -18.94 31.73
C VAL A 577 51.45 -18.90 30.41
N TYR A 578 52.06 -18.32 29.39
CA TYR A 578 51.60 -18.32 28.01
C TYR A 578 52.10 -19.59 27.31
N LEU A 579 51.17 -20.45 26.91
CA LEU A 579 51.39 -21.70 26.20
C LEU A 579 51.17 -21.47 24.70
N ILE A 580 52.03 -22.03 23.86
CA ILE A 580 52.02 -21.84 22.40
C ILE A 580 52.10 -23.21 21.71
N ASN A 581 51.21 -23.43 20.76
CA ASN A 581 51.14 -24.59 19.87
C ASN A 581 50.83 -24.06 18.46
N GLU A 582 51.79 -24.16 17.54
CA GLU A 582 51.69 -23.58 16.18
C GLU A 582 51.22 -22.11 16.22
N ASP A 583 50.13 -21.78 15.52
CA ASP A 583 49.54 -20.44 15.45
C ASP A 583 48.60 -20.10 16.62
N ALA A 584 48.41 -21.02 17.58
CA ALA A 584 47.49 -20.87 18.71
C ALA A 584 48.23 -20.63 20.04
N ALA A 585 47.66 -19.77 20.89
CA ALA A 585 48.22 -19.46 22.20
C ALA A 585 47.15 -19.32 23.30
N SER A 586 47.50 -19.66 24.54
CA SER A 586 46.62 -19.51 25.71
C SER A 586 47.42 -19.14 26.97
N ALA A 587 46.87 -18.27 27.81
CA ALA A 587 47.49 -17.89 29.09
C ALA A 587 46.83 -18.62 30.26
N LYS A 588 47.64 -19.20 31.16
CA LYS A 588 47.19 -19.86 32.38
C LYS A 588 47.86 -19.23 33.60
N LYS A 589 47.11 -19.05 34.69
CA LYS A 589 47.61 -18.47 35.94
C LYS A 589 48.26 -19.55 36.81
N VAL A 590 49.44 -19.27 37.36
CA VAL A 590 50.16 -20.12 38.32
C VAL A 590 50.55 -19.30 39.54
N ILE A 591 50.42 -19.88 40.73
CA ILE A 591 50.84 -19.29 42.00
C ILE A 591 52.12 -20.00 42.46
N VAL A 592 53.21 -19.26 42.67
CA VAL A 592 54.46 -19.76 43.24
C VAL A 592 54.48 -19.44 44.74
N GLU A 593 54.66 -20.47 45.57
CA GLU A 593 54.65 -20.42 47.05
C GLU A 593 56.01 -20.46 47.72
#